data_AF-A0A1J4RJ90-F1
#
_entry.id   AF-A0A1J4RJ90-F1
#
_cell.length_a   1.000
_cell.length_b   1.000
_cell.length_c   1.000
_cell.angle_alpha   90.00
_cell.angle_beta   90.00
_cell.angle_gamma   90.00
#
_symmetry.space_group_name_H-M   'P 1'
#
loop_
_entity.id
_entity.type
_entity.pdbx_description
1 polymer ?
#
loop_
_entity_poly.entity_id
_entity_poly.type
_entity_poly.pdbx_seq_one_letter_code
_entity_poly.pdbx_strand_id
1 'polypeptide(L)'
;MTVTKEKAGWDFSPKGAYSREDLLACGDGELFGPGNAKLPAPPMLMFDRITKITTEGGAYGKGELVSEFDIKPDLWFFECHFKGDPVMPGCLGLDALWQLLGFYLGWTGAPGSGRALGLGELKFTGQILPETKLVTYRLDIKRVINRSLVLGIADGQVLADGKVIYEAKDLRVGLFENPRAM
;
A
#
# COMPACT_ATOMS: atom_id res chain seq x y z
N MET A 1 0.42 -40.28 -6.14
CA MET A 1 -0.12 -39.76 -4.86
C MET A 1 -0.05 -38.25 -4.91
N THR A 2 -1.14 -37.62 -5.33
CA THR A 2 -1.31 -36.17 -5.35
C THR A 2 -1.70 -35.75 -3.94
N VAL A 3 -0.78 -35.11 -3.21
CA VAL A 3 -1.12 -34.43 -1.96
C VAL A 3 -1.79 -33.12 -2.35
N THR A 4 -3.11 -33.11 -2.40
CA THR A 4 -3.91 -31.89 -2.34
C THR A 4 -3.67 -31.25 -0.99
N LYS A 5 -2.83 -30.21 -0.93
CA LYS A 5 -2.81 -29.29 0.21
C LYS A 5 -4.16 -28.57 0.21
N GLU A 6 -5.04 -28.96 1.13
CA GLU A 6 -6.20 -28.14 1.50
C GLU A 6 -5.68 -26.74 1.86
N LYS A 7 -6.13 -25.72 1.11
CA LYS A 7 -5.96 -24.32 1.52
C LYS A 7 -6.81 -24.14 2.78
N ALA A 8 -6.18 -23.85 3.91
CA ALA A 8 -6.88 -23.56 5.14
C ALA A 8 -7.87 -22.40 4.94
N GLY A 9 -9.17 -22.72 4.97
CA GLY A 9 -10.30 -22.03 5.60
C GLY A 9 -10.42 -20.50 5.66
N TRP A 10 -9.70 -19.72 4.87
CA TRP A 10 -9.80 -18.25 4.90
C TRP A 10 -10.69 -17.72 3.78
N ASP A 11 -11.90 -17.29 4.13
CA ASP A 11 -12.87 -16.73 3.18
C ASP A 11 -12.69 -15.21 3.08
N PHE A 12 -11.80 -14.78 2.18
CA PHE A 12 -11.64 -13.38 1.82
C PHE A 12 -12.41 -13.06 0.54
N SER A 13 -13.30 -12.07 0.62
CA SER A 13 -14.03 -11.52 -0.54
C SER A 13 -13.51 -10.12 -0.88
N PRO A 14 -12.97 -9.89 -2.09
CA PRO A 14 -12.51 -8.58 -2.53
C PRO A 14 -13.63 -7.53 -2.54
N LYS A 15 -13.39 -6.39 -1.89
CA LYS A 15 -14.24 -5.17 -1.92
C LYS A 15 -13.60 -4.11 -2.82
N GLY A 16 -14.39 -3.16 -3.31
CA GLY A 16 -13.91 -2.01 -4.08
C GLY A 16 -13.39 -0.83 -3.25
N ALA A 17 -13.57 -0.87 -1.92
CA ALA A 17 -13.12 0.13 -0.96
C ALA A 17 -12.96 -0.51 0.43
N TYR A 18 -12.12 0.08 1.29
CA TYR A 18 -11.79 -0.43 2.62
C TYR A 18 -11.67 0.71 3.63
N SER A 19 -12.29 0.54 4.81
CA SER A 19 -12.27 1.51 5.91
C SER A 19 -10.99 1.40 6.74
N ARG A 20 -10.79 2.32 7.69
CA ARG A 20 -9.64 2.25 8.61
C ARG A 20 -9.62 0.96 9.42
N GLU A 21 -10.79 0.49 9.86
CA GLU A 21 -10.93 -0.77 10.60
C GLU A 21 -10.51 -1.96 9.75
N ASP A 22 -10.89 -2.01 8.47
CA ASP A 22 -10.44 -3.07 7.54
C ASP A 22 -8.90 -3.05 7.39
N LEU A 23 -8.28 -1.86 7.34
CA LEU A 23 -6.83 -1.73 7.20
C LEU A 23 -6.07 -2.15 8.47
N LEU A 24 -6.63 -1.86 9.65
CA LEU A 24 -6.09 -2.33 10.92
C LEU A 24 -6.15 -3.86 11.00
N ALA A 25 -7.30 -4.45 10.66
CA ALA A 25 -7.46 -5.89 10.55
C ALA A 25 -6.46 -6.52 9.55
N CYS A 26 -6.18 -5.84 8.43
CA CYS A 26 -5.12 -6.25 7.51
C CYS A 26 -3.73 -6.24 8.17
N GLY A 27 -3.43 -5.22 8.97
CA GLY A 27 -2.18 -5.13 9.74
C GLY A 27 -2.03 -6.26 10.77
N ASP A 28 -3.13 -6.65 11.41
CA ASP A 28 -3.17 -7.76 12.35
C ASP A 28 -3.11 -9.13 11.64
N GLY A 29 -3.39 -9.17 10.34
CA GLY A 29 -3.39 -10.38 9.51
C GLY A 29 -4.74 -11.08 9.42
N GLU A 30 -5.80 -10.38 9.81
CA GLU A 30 -7.18 -10.84 9.85
C GLU A 30 -7.96 -10.52 8.56
N LEU A 31 -7.28 -10.01 7.52
CA LEU A 31 -7.94 -9.72 6.24
C LEU A 31 -7.66 -10.81 5.19
N PHE A 32 -6.40 -11.05 4.86
CA PHE A 32 -6.00 -12.01 3.82
C PHE A 32 -5.62 -13.39 4.38
N GLY A 33 -5.60 -13.53 5.71
CA GLY A 33 -5.28 -14.77 6.41
C GLY A 33 -3.79 -14.96 6.71
N PRO A 34 -3.47 -16.01 7.49
CA PRO A 34 -2.12 -16.26 8.00
C PRO A 34 -1.12 -16.50 6.87
N GLY A 35 0.07 -15.89 7.00
CA GLY A 35 1.18 -16.03 6.05
C GLY A 35 1.07 -15.15 4.79
N ASN A 36 -0.09 -14.53 4.57
CA ASN A 36 -0.33 -13.66 3.42
C ASN A 36 0.05 -12.20 3.70
N ALA A 37 -0.26 -11.32 2.76
CA ALA A 37 0.09 -9.91 2.86
C ALA A 37 -0.50 -9.29 4.13
N LYS A 38 0.24 -8.39 4.74
CA LYS A 38 -0.22 -7.54 5.84
C LYS A 38 0.20 -6.11 5.54
N LEU A 39 -0.60 -5.16 6.00
CA LEU A 39 -0.14 -3.78 6.10
C LEU A 39 0.74 -3.61 7.35
N PRO A 40 1.57 -2.57 7.42
CA PRO A 40 2.17 -2.18 8.69
C PRO A 40 1.08 -1.77 9.69
N ALA A 41 1.29 -2.05 10.97
CA ALA A 41 0.46 -1.47 12.03
C ALA A 41 0.86 0.01 12.27
N PRO A 42 -0.01 0.83 12.88
CA PRO A 42 0.38 2.13 13.41
C PRO A 42 1.61 2.01 14.34
N PRO A 43 2.54 2.98 14.32
CA PRO A 43 2.48 4.26 13.61
C PRO A 43 2.98 4.23 12.15
N MET A 44 3.25 3.05 11.58
CA MET A 44 3.80 2.90 10.22
C MET A 44 2.73 2.75 9.12
N LEU A 45 1.45 2.59 9.46
CA LEU A 45 0.35 2.62 8.50
C LEU A 45 0.15 4.06 7.97
N MET A 46 0.34 4.27 6.66
CA MET A 46 0.43 5.62 6.07
C MET A 46 -0.80 6.11 5.30
N PHE A 47 -1.95 5.45 5.48
CA PHE A 47 -3.24 5.88 4.95
C PHE A 47 -4.38 5.36 5.83
N ASP A 48 -5.50 6.07 5.81
CA ASP A 48 -6.68 5.80 6.64
C ASP A 48 -7.71 4.94 5.94
N ARG A 49 -7.78 4.99 4.60
CA ARG A 49 -8.81 4.31 3.82
C ARG A 49 -8.37 4.09 2.39
N ILE A 50 -8.85 3.01 1.78
CA ILE A 50 -8.79 2.81 0.34
C ILE A 50 -10.16 3.15 -0.22
N THR A 51 -10.26 4.20 -1.03
CA THR A 51 -11.53 4.67 -1.61
C THR A 51 -11.85 4.00 -2.93
N LYS A 52 -10.84 3.44 -3.61
CA LYS A 52 -11.01 2.67 -4.85
C LYS A 52 -9.92 1.63 -5.00
N ILE A 53 -10.30 0.42 -5.38
CA ILE A 53 -9.40 -0.64 -5.84
C ILE A 53 -10.11 -1.47 -6.90
N THR A 54 -9.44 -1.73 -8.03
CA THR A 54 -10.01 -2.50 -9.15
C THR A 54 -8.89 -3.16 -9.97
N THR A 55 -9.20 -4.28 -10.65
CA THR A 55 -8.33 -4.94 -11.63
C THR A 55 -8.38 -4.32 -13.02
N GLU A 56 -9.29 -3.35 -13.23
CA GLU A 56 -9.52 -2.68 -14.51
C GLU A 56 -9.15 -1.19 -14.43
N GLY A 57 -8.98 -0.54 -15.58
CA GLY A 57 -8.65 0.88 -15.62
C GLY A 57 -7.20 1.20 -15.23
N GLY A 58 -6.99 2.42 -14.73
CA GLY A 58 -5.67 3.02 -14.57
C GLY A 58 -4.95 3.32 -15.90
N ALA A 59 -3.80 3.98 -15.83
CA ALA A 59 -3.01 4.42 -16.98
C ALA A 59 -2.58 3.27 -17.93
N TYR A 60 -2.59 2.03 -17.44
CA TYR A 60 -2.17 0.84 -18.17
C TYR A 60 -3.29 -0.17 -18.45
N GLY A 61 -4.53 0.12 -18.03
CA GLY A 61 -5.68 -0.77 -18.21
C GLY A 61 -5.59 -2.08 -17.41
N LYS A 62 -4.84 -2.10 -16.30
CA LYS A 62 -4.53 -3.33 -15.52
C LYS A 62 -4.85 -3.19 -14.03
N GLY A 63 -5.60 -2.16 -13.67
CA GLY A 63 -6.00 -1.87 -12.32
C GLY A 63 -5.43 -0.56 -11.79
N GLU A 64 -6.12 -0.04 -10.80
CA GLU A 64 -5.76 1.18 -10.09
C GLU A 64 -6.16 1.10 -8.62
N LEU A 65 -5.48 1.90 -7.79
CA LEU A 65 -5.83 2.11 -6.40
C LEU A 65 -5.85 3.60 -6.09
N VAL A 66 -6.82 4.02 -5.27
CA VAL A 66 -6.86 5.34 -4.66
C VAL A 66 -7.05 5.16 -3.16
N SER A 67 -6.19 5.81 -2.37
CA SER A 67 -6.30 5.84 -0.92
C SER A 67 -6.09 7.24 -0.37
N GLU A 68 -6.51 7.45 0.86
CA GLU A 68 -6.53 8.76 1.51
C GLU A 68 -5.93 8.68 2.91
N PHE A 69 -5.27 9.76 3.32
CA PHE A 69 -4.72 9.95 4.65
C PHE A 69 -5.09 11.34 5.17
N ASP A 70 -5.83 11.38 6.28
CA ASP A 70 -6.23 12.63 6.91
C ASP A 70 -5.02 13.20 7.67
N ILE A 71 -4.55 14.37 7.25
CA ILE A 71 -3.41 15.01 7.89
C ILE A 71 -3.88 15.86 9.08
N LYS A 72 -3.21 15.66 10.22
CA LYS A 72 -3.47 16.39 11.45
C LYS A 72 -2.14 16.91 12.01
N PRO A 73 -2.11 18.12 12.60
CA PRO A 73 -0.88 18.69 13.15
C PRO A 73 -0.21 17.85 14.25
N ASP A 74 -0.96 16.96 14.90
CA ASP A 74 -0.51 16.08 15.99
C ASP A 74 0.00 14.70 15.50
N LEU A 75 0.09 14.48 14.19
CA LEU A 75 0.73 13.28 13.66
C LEU A 75 2.20 13.21 14.10
N TRP A 76 2.58 12.04 14.61
CA TRP A 76 3.84 11.81 15.34
C TRP A 76 5.10 12.32 14.63
N PHE A 77 5.13 12.27 13.31
CA PHE A 77 6.30 12.63 12.52
C PHE A 77 6.54 14.15 12.47
N PHE A 78 5.51 14.99 12.65
CA PHE A 78 5.69 16.45 12.61
C PHE A 78 6.46 16.97 13.83
N GLU A 79 6.35 16.29 14.99
CA GLU A 79 7.08 16.67 16.20
C GLU A 79 8.59 16.46 16.05
N CYS A 80 8.99 15.43 15.29
CA CYS A 80 10.39 15.02 15.17
C CYS A 80 11.04 15.37 13.82
N HIS A 81 10.27 15.76 12.79
CA HIS A 81 10.77 15.99 11.44
C HIS A 81 10.20 17.30 10.85
N PHE A 82 10.84 18.44 11.04
CA PHE A 82 11.97 18.74 11.94
C PHE A 82 11.51 19.67 13.07
N LYS A 83 12.28 19.76 14.15
CA LYS A 83 11.99 20.73 15.21
C LYS A 83 12.07 22.16 14.65
N GLY A 84 10.94 22.86 14.66
CA GLY A 84 10.80 24.23 14.13
C GLY A 84 10.58 24.32 12.61
N ASP A 85 10.55 23.18 11.89
CA ASP A 85 10.28 23.10 10.46
C ASP A 85 9.52 21.78 10.16
N PRO A 86 8.26 21.66 10.62
CA PRO A 86 7.51 20.41 10.56
C PRO A 86 7.09 20.08 9.11
N VAL A 87 7.45 18.88 8.65
CA VAL A 87 7.13 18.37 7.32
C VAL A 87 7.04 16.84 7.36
N MET A 88 6.02 16.26 6.74
CA MET A 88 5.95 14.79 6.66
C MET A 88 7.18 14.26 5.92
N PRO A 89 7.89 13.25 6.47
CA PRO A 89 8.99 12.62 5.76
C PRO A 89 8.54 12.07 4.40
N GLY A 90 9.18 12.51 3.31
CA GLY A 90 8.84 12.04 1.96
C GLY A 90 8.95 10.52 1.79
N CYS A 91 9.81 9.87 2.56
CA CYS A 91 9.94 8.41 2.58
C CYS A 91 8.68 7.69 3.10
N LEU A 92 7.90 8.30 4.00
CA LEU A 92 6.64 7.72 4.49
C LEU A 92 5.54 7.79 3.42
N GLY A 93 5.50 8.88 2.65
CA GLY A 93 4.59 8.98 1.50
C GLY A 93 4.96 8.00 0.39
N LEU A 94 6.26 7.74 0.19
CA LEU A 94 6.73 6.68 -0.70
C LEU A 94 6.34 5.29 -0.17
N ASP A 95 6.51 5.03 1.13
CA ASP A 95 6.18 3.74 1.72
C ASP A 95 4.68 3.41 1.58
N ALA A 96 3.80 4.41 1.71
CA ALA A 96 2.38 4.24 1.43
C ALA A 96 2.10 3.64 0.04
N LEU A 97 2.87 4.03 -1.00
CA LEU A 97 2.73 3.47 -2.34
C LEU A 97 3.16 1.99 -2.40
N TRP A 98 4.22 1.60 -1.68
CA TRP A 98 4.59 0.18 -1.57
C TRP A 98 3.58 -0.62 -0.74
N GLN A 99 3.07 -0.06 0.36
CA GLN A 99 2.03 -0.68 1.17
C GLN A 99 0.78 -0.98 0.33
N LEU A 100 0.31 -0.01 -0.47
CA LEU A 100 -0.84 -0.18 -1.35
C LEU A 100 -0.59 -1.21 -2.46
N LEU A 101 0.60 -1.24 -3.05
CA LEU A 101 0.95 -2.25 -4.05
C LEU A 101 1.00 -3.66 -3.44
N GLY A 102 1.52 -3.79 -2.21
CA GLY A 102 1.47 -5.05 -1.47
C GLY A 102 0.04 -5.47 -1.11
N PHE A 103 -0.78 -4.52 -0.68
CA PHE A 103 -2.21 -4.73 -0.43
C PHE A 103 -2.92 -5.21 -1.70
N TYR A 104 -2.67 -4.59 -2.85
CA TYR A 104 -3.23 -5.00 -4.14
C TYR A 104 -2.92 -6.47 -4.45
N LEU A 105 -1.67 -6.90 -4.26
CA LEU A 105 -1.28 -8.30 -4.50
C LEU A 105 -2.05 -9.26 -3.57
N GLY A 106 -2.13 -8.95 -2.28
CA GLY A 106 -2.94 -9.74 -1.33
C GLY A 106 -4.44 -9.75 -1.69
N TRP A 107 -4.97 -8.61 -2.12
CA TRP A 107 -6.35 -8.42 -2.56
C TRP A 107 -6.69 -9.25 -3.81
N THR A 108 -5.73 -9.50 -4.70
CA THR A 108 -5.92 -10.44 -5.83
C THR A 108 -5.91 -11.93 -5.43
N GLY A 109 -5.72 -12.23 -4.14
CA GLY A 109 -5.62 -13.59 -3.62
C GLY A 109 -4.24 -14.24 -3.81
N ALA A 110 -3.21 -13.45 -4.14
CA ALA A 110 -1.84 -13.96 -4.25
C ALA A 110 -1.28 -14.29 -2.84
N PRO A 111 -0.64 -15.45 -2.66
CA PRO A 111 -0.16 -15.87 -1.35
C PRO A 111 1.18 -15.20 -0.98
N GLY A 112 1.46 -15.15 0.32
CA GLY A 112 2.76 -14.74 0.86
C GLY A 112 2.81 -13.32 1.44
N SER A 113 3.86 -13.05 2.19
CA SER A 113 4.10 -11.78 2.89
C SER A 113 4.85 -10.78 2.02
N GLY A 114 4.39 -9.53 2.04
CA GLY A 114 4.90 -8.45 1.18
C GLY A 114 6.30 -7.95 1.55
N ARG A 115 7.13 -7.67 0.54
CA ARG A 115 8.40 -6.94 0.66
C ARG A 115 8.53 -5.94 -0.48
N ALA A 116 8.84 -4.68 -0.15
CA ALA A 116 9.27 -3.70 -1.14
C ALA A 116 10.61 -4.14 -1.73
N LEU A 117 10.72 -4.10 -3.06
CA LEU A 117 11.91 -4.50 -3.81
C LEU A 117 12.60 -3.30 -4.48
N GLY A 118 12.08 -2.10 -4.25
CA GLY A 118 12.59 -0.85 -4.77
C GLY A 118 11.64 -0.17 -5.76
N LEU A 119 12.22 0.75 -6.52
CA LEU A 119 11.57 1.58 -7.52
C LEU A 119 12.56 1.94 -8.63
N GLY A 120 12.06 2.50 -9.74
CA GLY A 120 12.87 3.03 -10.83
C GLY A 120 13.25 4.50 -10.59
N GLU A 121 12.27 5.38 -10.60
CA GLU A 121 12.45 6.83 -10.48
C GLU A 121 11.55 7.39 -9.39
N LEU A 122 12.02 8.44 -8.71
CA LEU A 122 11.27 9.19 -7.71
C LEU A 122 11.51 10.69 -7.86
N LYS A 123 10.43 11.46 -7.83
CA LYS A 123 10.48 12.92 -7.80
C LYS A 123 9.71 13.45 -6.60
N PHE A 124 10.31 14.40 -5.92
CA PHE A 124 9.68 15.22 -4.89
C PHE A 124 9.65 16.67 -5.39
N THR A 125 8.47 17.20 -5.67
CA THR A 125 8.27 18.57 -6.18
C THR A 125 7.42 19.44 -5.25
N GLY A 126 7.09 18.92 -4.06
CA GLY A 126 6.33 19.60 -3.02
C GLY A 126 6.47 18.89 -1.69
N GLN A 127 5.65 19.29 -0.72
CA GLN A 127 5.74 18.84 0.66
C GLN A 127 4.36 18.74 1.30
N ILE A 128 4.26 17.99 2.38
CA ILE A 128 3.04 17.84 3.21
C ILE A 128 3.33 18.51 4.55
N LEU A 129 2.56 19.55 4.86
CA LEU A 129 2.72 20.38 6.06
C LEU A 129 1.62 20.07 7.08
N PRO A 130 1.75 20.51 8.34
CA PRO A 130 0.71 20.33 9.35
C PRO A 130 -0.67 20.87 8.96
N GLU A 131 -0.71 21.88 8.09
CA GLU A 131 -1.96 22.50 7.62
C GLU A 131 -2.63 21.73 6.49
N THR A 132 -1.90 20.86 5.78
CA THR A 132 -2.45 19.97 4.75
C THR A 132 -3.64 19.22 5.34
N LYS A 133 -4.72 19.05 4.56
CA LYS A 133 -5.93 18.39 5.05
C LYS A 133 -6.00 16.94 4.61
N LEU A 134 -5.67 16.71 3.35
CA LEU A 134 -5.81 15.40 2.75
C LEU A 134 -4.60 15.08 1.90
N VAL A 135 -4.01 13.92 2.16
CA VAL A 135 -3.09 13.28 1.23
C VAL A 135 -3.83 12.18 0.48
N THR A 136 -3.74 12.20 -0.84
CA THR A 136 -4.29 11.16 -1.70
C THR A 136 -3.14 10.42 -2.37
N TYR A 137 -3.15 9.10 -2.26
CA TYR A 137 -2.24 8.23 -2.99
C TYR A 137 -2.97 7.61 -4.17
N ARG A 138 -2.34 7.61 -5.35
CA ARG A 138 -2.84 6.93 -6.54
C ARG A 138 -1.80 5.95 -7.03
N LEU A 139 -2.23 4.76 -7.43
CA LEU A 139 -1.40 3.76 -8.09
C LEU A 139 -2.05 3.31 -9.37
N ASP A 140 -1.24 3.22 -10.42
CA ASP A 140 -1.58 2.61 -11.70
C ASP A 140 -0.79 1.31 -11.87
N ILE A 141 -1.50 0.19 -11.88
CA ILE A 141 -0.86 -1.12 -11.98
C ILE A 141 -0.31 -1.32 -13.39
N LYS A 142 1.00 -1.55 -13.49
CA LYS A 142 1.68 -1.72 -14.78
C LYS A 142 1.81 -3.18 -15.17
N ARG A 143 2.09 -4.04 -14.18
CA ARG A 143 2.26 -5.50 -14.38
C ARG A 143 2.10 -6.27 -13.08
N VAL A 144 1.45 -7.42 -13.16
CA VAL A 144 1.46 -8.45 -12.10
C VAL A 144 2.02 -9.74 -12.67
N ILE A 145 2.91 -10.39 -11.93
CA ILE A 145 3.43 -11.73 -12.22
C ILE A 145 3.04 -12.61 -11.04
N ASN A 146 2.29 -13.67 -11.27
CA ASN A 146 1.84 -14.61 -10.24
C ASN A 146 2.21 -16.04 -10.68
N ARG A 147 3.48 -16.42 -10.46
CA ARG A 147 4.02 -17.75 -10.77
C ARG A 147 4.79 -18.29 -9.55
N SER A 148 6.00 -18.82 -9.73
CA SER A 148 6.90 -19.21 -8.64
C SER A 148 7.32 -18.02 -7.76
N LEU A 149 7.29 -16.81 -8.32
CA LEU A 149 7.44 -15.54 -7.61
C LEU A 149 6.21 -14.68 -7.89
N VAL A 150 5.65 -14.08 -6.84
CA VAL A 150 4.62 -13.04 -6.96
C VAL A 150 5.33 -11.68 -6.99
N LEU A 151 5.06 -10.88 -8.03
CA LEU A 151 5.64 -9.54 -8.21
C LEU A 151 4.60 -8.58 -8.80
N GLY A 152 4.38 -7.45 -8.12
CA GLY A 152 3.65 -6.30 -8.61
C GLY A 152 4.60 -5.20 -9.08
N ILE A 153 4.25 -4.54 -10.18
CA ILE A 153 4.90 -3.34 -10.67
C ILE A 153 3.84 -2.27 -10.94
N ALA A 154 4.04 -1.08 -10.42
CA ALA A 154 3.12 0.05 -10.57
C ALA A 154 3.85 1.38 -10.66
N ASP A 155 3.17 2.38 -11.21
CA ASP A 155 3.53 3.78 -11.02
C ASP A 155 2.61 4.39 -9.96
N GLY A 156 3.10 5.37 -9.23
CA GLY A 156 2.33 6.03 -8.19
C GLY A 156 2.49 7.53 -8.15
N GLN A 157 1.46 8.20 -7.64
CA GLN A 157 1.45 9.63 -7.37
C GLN A 157 0.98 9.87 -5.95
N VAL A 158 1.54 10.91 -5.33
CA VAL A 158 1.06 11.44 -4.04
C VAL A 158 0.62 12.87 -4.25
N LEU A 159 -0.59 13.16 -3.81
CA LEU A 159 -1.22 14.45 -3.91
C LEU A 159 -1.43 15.01 -2.50
N ALA A 160 -1.06 16.27 -2.27
CA ALA A 160 -1.45 17.02 -1.09
C ALA A 160 -2.53 18.04 -1.48
N ASP A 161 -3.70 17.95 -0.85
CA ASP A 161 -4.87 18.79 -1.13
C ASP A 161 -5.18 18.90 -2.63
N GLY A 162 -5.09 17.76 -3.33
CA GLY A 162 -5.38 17.65 -4.77
C GLY A 162 -4.24 18.04 -5.72
N LYS A 163 -3.09 18.52 -5.21
CA LYS A 163 -1.91 18.84 -6.03
C LYS A 163 -0.89 17.70 -5.99
N VAL A 164 -0.48 17.20 -7.16
CA VAL A 164 0.61 16.22 -7.26
C VAL A 164 1.91 16.83 -6.72
N ILE A 165 2.52 16.13 -5.77
CA ILE A 165 3.79 16.52 -5.14
C ILE A 165 4.85 15.45 -5.30
N TYR A 166 4.48 14.16 -5.35
CA TYR A 166 5.41 13.06 -5.58
C TYR A 166 4.99 12.25 -6.80
N GLU A 167 5.98 11.80 -7.56
CA GLU A 167 5.80 10.85 -8.65
C GLU A 167 6.82 9.72 -8.50
N ALA A 168 6.35 8.49 -8.46
CA ALA A 168 7.18 7.29 -8.37
C ALA A 168 6.91 6.39 -9.58
N LYS A 169 7.98 5.94 -10.23
CA LYS A 169 7.93 5.05 -11.40
C LYS A 169 8.51 3.69 -11.08
N ASP A 170 7.89 2.66 -11.65
CA ASP A 170 8.33 1.26 -11.53
C ASP A 170 8.55 0.81 -10.07
N LEU A 171 7.62 1.17 -9.17
CA LEU A 171 7.53 0.60 -7.82
C LEU A 171 7.42 -0.92 -7.92
N ARG A 172 8.14 -1.66 -7.06
CA ARG A 172 8.16 -3.13 -7.06
C ARG A 172 7.87 -3.66 -5.66
N VAL A 173 6.91 -4.58 -5.57
CA VAL A 173 6.63 -5.34 -4.34
C VAL A 173 6.49 -6.81 -4.71
N GLY A 174 7.16 -7.68 -3.96
CA GLY A 174 6.99 -9.13 -4.09
C GLY A 174 6.27 -9.72 -2.87
N LEU A 175 5.57 -10.84 -3.06
CA LEU A 175 5.07 -11.65 -1.96
C LEU A 175 5.93 -12.91 -1.83
N PHE A 176 6.32 -13.24 -0.60
CA PHE A 176 7.23 -14.32 -0.27
C PHE A 176 6.60 -15.28 0.73
N GLU A 177 6.93 -16.57 0.64
CA GLU A 177 6.54 -17.53 1.67
C GLU A 177 7.06 -17.08 3.04
N ASN A 178 6.20 -17.13 4.06
CA ASN A 178 6.53 -16.72 5.41
C ASN A 178 6.52 -17.93 6.36
N PRO A 179 7.68 -18.55 6.62
CA PRO A 179 7.76 -19.73 7.49
C PRO A 179 7.47 -19.42 8.97
N ARG A 180 7.37 -18.14 9.34
CA ARG A 180 7.07 -17.71 10.72
C ARG A 180 5.60 -17.45 10.98
N ALA A 181 4.72 -17.67 10.00
CA ALA A 181 3.29 -17.38 10.12
C ALA A 181 2.46 -18.56 10.66
N MET A 182 3.10 -19.51 11.35
CA MET A 182 2.42 -20.58 12.08
C MET A 182 1.67 -20.03 13.29
#